data_AF-A0A519QMX0-F1
#
_entry.id   AF-A0A519QMX0-F1
#
_cell.length_a   1.000
_cell.length_b   1.000
_cell.length_c   1.000
_cell.angle_alpha   90.00
_cell.angle_beta   90.00
_cell.angle_gamma   90.00
#
_symmetry.space_group_name_H-M   'P 1'
#
loop_
_entity.id
_entity.type
_entity.pdbx_description
1 polymer ?
#
loop_
_entity_poly.entity_id
_entity_poly.type
_entity_poly.pdbx_seq_one_letter_code
_entity_poly.pdbx_strand_id
1 'polypeptide(L)'
;LLQAPTDARYKVHRAMAAKTECVPYTERAKQPEKYVYTSNLLVRRDVFEAEAFDSGFTGWGWEDVEWAMRVSRRFRVVHLDNPATHMGLDTVDSLAGKYEQSAPNFGRMAARHPEIVAAYPSYKAARMLKALPALPHLRKLMRRAAGMERLPVGARAFSLRLYRAALYADAV
;
A
#
# COMPACT_ATOMS: atom_id res chain seq x y z
N LEU A 1 -7.86 -12.22 -8.53
CA LEU A 1 -8.24 -12.99 -7.31
C LEU A 1 -8.92 -14.33 -7.60
N LEU A 2 -8.95 -14.81 -8.85
CA LEU A 2 -9.66 -16.04 -9.22
C LEU A 2 -9.06 -17.28 -8.55
N GLN A 3 -7.73 -17.34 -8.45
CA GLN A 3 -7.00 -18.47 -7.84
C GLN A 3 -6.50 -18.14 -6.42
N ALA A 4 -6.84 -16.97 -5.87
CA ALA A 4 -6.36 -16.56 -4.56
C ALA A 4 -7.07 -17.37 -3.45
N PRO A 5 -6.38 -17.71 -2.35
CA PRO A 5 -6.98 -18.46 -1.24
C PRO A 5 -8.29 -17.84 -0.73
N THR A 6 -9.27 -18.70 -0.41
CA THR A 6 -10.60 -18.29 0.08
C THR A 6 -10.78 -18.51 1.58
N ASP A 7 -9.72 -18.91 2.29
CA ASP A 7 -9.78 -19.19 3.73
C ASP A 7 -10.28 -17.97 4.53
N ALA A 8 -11.03 -18.24 5.60
CA ALA A 8 -11.60 -17.21 6.45
C ALA A 8 -10.55 -16.21 6.98
N ARG A 9 -9.35 -16.71 7.31
CA ARG A 9 -8.21 -15.93 7.80
C ARG A 9 -7.71 -14.85 6.83
N TYR A 10 -8.00 -15.01 5.53
CA TYR A 10 -7.56 -14.10 4.46
C TYR A 10 -8.66 -13.15 3.97
N LYS A 11 -9.91 -13.28 4.46
CA LYS A 11 -11.06 -12.50 3.96
C LYS A 11 -10.83 -10.99 4.04
N VAL A 12 -10.15 -10.51 5.08
CA VAL A 12 -9.84 -9.08 5.24
C VAL A 12 -8.86 -8.60 4.18
N HIS A 13 -7.71 -9.27 4.02
CA HIS A 13 -6.74 -8.92 2.97
C HIS A 13 -7.37 -9.04 1.58
N ARG A 14 -8.09 -10.14 1.30
CA ARG A 14 -8.78 -10.33 0.02
C ARG A 14 -9.76 -9.20 -0.30
N ALA A 15 -10.55 -8.75 0.69
CA ALA A 15 -11.50 -7.66 0.52
C ALA A 15 -10.81 -6.30 0.30
N MET A 16 -9.65 -6.08 0.92
CA MET A 16 -8.83 -4.89 0.69
C MET A 16 -8.21 -4.92 -0.71
N ALA A 17 -7.48 -5.99 -1.04
CA ALA A 17 -6.83 -6.18 -2.32
C ALA A 17 -7.80 -6.05 -3.50
N ALA A 18 -9.02 -6.59 -3.40
CA ALA A 18 -10.05 -6.45 -4.42
C ALA A 18 -10.42 -4.99 -4.74
N LYS A 19 -10.34 -4.09 -3.75
CA LYS A 19 -10.73 -2.68 -3.88
C LYS A 19 -9.57 -1.76 -4.25
N THR A 20 -8.33 -2.18 -3.98
CA THR A 20 -7.14 -1.34 -4.14
C THR A 20 -6.19 -1.89 -5.19
N GLU A 21 -5.72 -3.12 -5.06
CA GLU A 21 -4.58 -3.65 -5.84
C GLU A 21 -5.04 -4.42 -7.08
N CYS A 22 -6.16 -5.14 -6.95
CA CYS A 22 -6.71 -6.01 -7.99
C CYS A 22 -7.78 -5.30 -8.84
N VAL A 23 -7.63 -3.99 -9.08
CA VAL A 23 -8.54 -3.20 -9.95
C VAL A 23 -8.20 -3.41 -11.44
N PRO A 24 -9.14 -3.23 -12.39
CA PRO A 24 -8.88 -3.40 -13.82
C PRO A 24 -7.75 -2.52 -14.37
N TYR A 25 -7.13 -2.93 -15.48
CA TYR A 25 -6.00 -2.19 -16.07
C TYR A 25 -6.36 -0.75 -16.46
N THR A 26 -7.62 -0.50 -16.85
CA THR A 26 -8.15 0.83 -17.18
C THR A 26 -8.12 1.79 -15.99
N GLU A 27 -8.36 1.30 -14.77
CA GLU A 27 -8.22 2.11 -13.56
C GLU A 27 -6.76 2.32 -13.19
N ARG A 28 -5.92 1.28 -13.34
CA ARG A 28 -4.47 1.40 -13.09
C ARG A 28 -3.81 2.41 -14.02
N ALA A 29 -4.23 2.45 -15.28
CA ALA A 29 -3.70 3.36 -16.30
C ALA A 29 -3.94 4.86 -16.01
N LYS A 30 -4.88 5.21 -15.10
CA LYS A 30 -5.12 6.61 -14.70
C LYS A 30 -4.03 7.16 -13.78
N GLN A 31 -3.33 6.30 -13.03
CA GLN A 31 -2.23 6.64 -12.12
C GLN A 31 -1.16 5.53 -12.24
N PRO A 32 -0.51 5.41 -13.41
CA PRO A 32 0.25 4.21 -13.77
C PRO A 32 1.40 3.92 -12.80
N GLU A 33 2.03 4.94 -12.23
CA GLU A 33 3.09 4.86 -11.23
C GLU A 33 2.63 4.24 -9.90
N LYS A 34 1.39 4.49 -9.50
CA LYS A 34 0.85 4.01 -8.21
C LYS A 34 0.58 2.50 -8.21
N TYR A 35 0.35 1.93 -9.38
CA TYR A 35 -0.09 0.54 -9.55
C TYR A 35 1.01 -0.37 -10.09
N VAL A 36 2.27 0.06 -10.06
CA VAL A 36 3.41 -0.82 -10.35
C VAL A 36 3.61 -1.76 -9.16
N TYR A 37 3.56 -3.06 -9.44
CA TYR A 37 3.84 -4.11 -8.47
C TYR A 37 4.93 -5.00 -9.04
N THR A 38 6.03 -5.18 -8.29
CA THR A 38 7.19 -5.98 -8.71
C THR A 38 6.91 -7.48 -8.82
N SER A 39 5.72 -7.92 -8.39
CA SER A 39 5.23 -9.30 -8.56
C SER A 39 4.89 -9.67 -10.01
N ASN A 40 4.68 -8.70 -10.90
CA ASN A 40 4.48 -8.92 -12.33
C ASN A 40 4.94 -7.69 -13.13
N LEU A 41 6.24 -7.61 -13.39
CA LEU A 41 6.89 -6.47 -14.03
C LEU A 41 7.78 -6.93 -15.18
N LEU A 42 7.65 -6.27 -16.33
CA LEU A 42 8.61 -6.35 -17.43
C LEU A 42 9.22 -4.97 -17.63
N VAL A 43 10.54 -4.88 -17.54
CA VAL A 43 11.28 -3.62 -17.65
C VAL A 43 12.45 -3.79 -18.63
N ARG A 44 12.68 -2.77 -19.46
CA ARG A 44 13.86 -2.75 -20.33
C ARG A 44 15.11 -2.49 -19.49
N ARG A 45 16.23 -3.10 -19.89
CA ARG A 45 17.51 -2.95 -19.18
C ARG A 45 17.91 -1.49 -19.00
N ASP A 46 17.83 -0.69 -20.06
CA ASP A 46 18.23 0.73 -20.06
C ASP A 46 17.37 1.59 -19.11
N VAL A 47 16.09 1.24 -18.93
CA VAL A 47 15.22 1.91 -17.94
C VAL A 47 15.70 1.60 -16.52
N PHE A 48 16.04 0.34 -16.23
CA PHE A 48 16.49 -0.06 -14.90
C PHE A 48 17.90 0.46 -14.56
N GLU A 49 18.79 0.53 -15.55
CA GLU A 49 20.12 1.14 -15.41
C GLU A 49 20.02 2.65 -15.16
N ALA A 50 19.05 3.33 -15.79
CA ALA A 50 18.83 4.76 -15.60
C ALA A 50 18.17 5.10 -14.25
N GLU A 51 17.31 4.22 -13.73
CA GLU A 51 16.58 4.39 -12.48
C GLU A 51 16.53 3.04 -11.75
N ALA A 52 17.47 2.79 -10.84
CA ALA A 52 17.44 1.61 -9.99
C ALA A 52 16.51 1.80 -8.77
N PHE A 53 16.17 0.71 -8.07
CA PHE A 53 15.56 0.80 -6.74
C PHE A 53 16.51 1.49 -5.77
N ASP A 54 15.97 2.32 -4.88
CA ASP A 54 16.77 2.93 -3.82
C ASP A 54 16.93 1.95 -2.65
N SER A 55 18.18 1.57 -2.36
CA SER A 55 18.54 0.68 -1.24
C SER A 55 18.24 1.27 0.14
N GLY A 56 17.92 2.57 0.22
CA GLY A 56 17.40 3.23 1.42
C GLY A 56 15.98 2.81 1.81
N PHE A 57 15.23 2.16 0.92
CA PHE A 57 13.98 1.47 1.25
C PHE A 57 14.29 0.06 1.74
N THR A 58 14.10 -0.18 3.04
CA THR A 58 14.35 -1.47 3.68
C THR A 58 13.09 -2.00 4.33
N GLY A 59 13.05 -3.29 4.65
CA GLY A 59 11.85 -3.92 5.18
C GLY A 59 10.75 -4.05 4.13
N TRP A 60 9.54 -3.56 4.43
CA TRP A 60 8.37 -3.79 3.57
C TRP A 60 7.72 -2.51 3.07
N GLY A 61 7.49 -2.45 1.75
CA GLY A 61 6.54 -1.56 1.08
C GLY A 61 7.10 -0.21 0.65
N TRP A 62 6.41 0.37 -0.34
CA TRP A 62 6.65 1.66 -1.00
C TRP A 62 7.89 1.76 -1.90
N GLU A 63 8.77 0.75 -1.94
CA GLU A 63 9.95 0.82 -2.82
C GLU A 63 9.55 0.77 -4.30
N ASP A 64 8.57 -0.08 -4.62
CA ASP A 64 8.03 -0.26 -5.96
C ASP A 64 7.29 0.98 -6.45
N VAL A 65 6.44 1.54 -5.59
CA VAL A 65 5.67 2.76 -5.84
C VAL A 65 6.60 3.97 -5.99
N GLU A 66 7.60 4.14 -5.11
CA GLU A 66 8.55 5.26 -5.24
C GLU A 66 9.40 5.13 -6.50
N TRP A 67 9.90 3.93 -6.79
CA TRP A 67 10.66 3.68 -8.00
C TRP A 67 9.84 4.02 -9.25
N ALA A 68 8.58 3.60 -9.28
CA ALA A 68 7.67 3.90 -10.38
C ALA A 68 7.37 5.41 -10.51
N MET A 69 7.32 6.17 -9.40
CA MET A 69 7.20 7.64 -9.43
C MET A 69 8.40 8.30 -10.11
N ARG A 70 9.62 7.79 -9.93
CA ARG A 70 10.81 8.29 -10.64
C ARG A 70 10.82 7.88 -12.10
N VAL A 71 10.57 6.59 -12.37
CA VAL A 71 10.54 6.03 -13.73
C VAL A 71 9.51 6.74 -14.59
N SER A 72 8.30 6.99 -14.09
CA SER A 72 7.21 7.59 -14.86
C SER A 72 7.47 9.03 -15.32
N ARG A 73 8.41 9.73 -14.69
CA ARG A 73 8.84 11.08 -15.11
C ARG A 73 9.63 11.08 -16.41
N ARG A 74 10.27 9.96 -16.76
CA ARG A 74 11.19 9.84 -17.90
C ARG A 74 10.76 8.78 -18.90
N PHE A 75 10.06 7.76 -18.44
CA PHE A 75 9.69 6.59 -19.23
C PHE A 75 8.20 6.30 -19.10
N ARG A 76 7.63 5.76 -20.18
CA ARG A 76 6.21 5.39 -20.20
C ARG A 76 5.98 4.11 -19.40
N VAL A 77 5.09 4.17 -18.41
CA VAL A 77 4.58 2.99 -17.69
C VAL A 77 3.24 2.58 -18.29
N VAL A 78 3.11 1.32 -18.72
CA VAL A 78 1.91 0.80 -19.38
C VAL A 78 1.34 -0.36 -18.58
N HIS A 79 0.04 -0.29 -18.27
CA HIS A 79 -0.71 -1.39 -17.66
C HIS A 79 -1.41 -2.20 -18.75
N LEU A 80 -1.06 -3.48 -18.86
CA LEU A 80 -1.72 -4.42 -19.78
C LEU A 80 -2.85 -5.18 -19.06
N ASP A 81 -3.80 -5.69 -19.84
CA ASP A 81 -4.80 -6.65 -19.36
C ASP A 81 -4.22 -8.07 -19.28
N ASN A 82 -3.17 -8.21 -18.48
CA ASN A 82 -2.52 -9.48 -18.16
C ASN A 82 -2.20 -9.52 -16.66
N PRO A 83 -3.24 -9.56 -15.79
CA PRO A 83 -3.02 -9.49 -14.36
C PRO A 83 -2.46 -10.80 -13.80
N ALA A 84 -1.48 -10.71 -12.90
CA ALA A 84 -1.12 -11.83 -12.05
C ALA A 84 -2.17 -12.04 -10.94
N THR A 85 -2.32 -13.28 -10.47
CA THR A 85 -3.16 -13.55 -9.30
C THR A 85 -2.41 -13.22 -8.01
N HIS A 86 -3.05 -12.47 -7.11
CA HIS A 86 -2.55 -12.22 -5.76
C HIS A 86 -2.61 -13.50 -4.89
N MET A 87 -1.58 -14.34 -4.98
CA MET A 87 -1.49 -15.59 -4.19
C MET A 87 -1.03 -15.34 -2.74
N GLY A 88 -0.24 -14.29 -2.50
CA GLY A 88 0.33 -13.97 -1.19
C GLY A 88 -0.62 -13.23 -0.24
N LEU A 89 -1.86 -13.71 -0.06
CA LEU A 89 -2.76 -13.15 0.94
C LEU A 89 -2.24 -13.40 2.36
N ASP A 90 -2.57 -12.49 3.27
CA ASP A 90 -2.01 -12.40 4.61
C ASP A 90 -3.14 -12.36 5.64
N THR A 91 -2.84 -12.87 6.84
CA THR A 91 -3.71 -12.65 7.99
C THR A 91 -3.71 -11.18 8.38
N VAL A 92 -4.71 -10.76 9.16
CA VAL A 92 -4.76 -9.38 9.70
C VAL A 92 -3.48 -9.05 10.47
N ASP A 93 -2.95 -10.00 11.25
CA ASP A 93 -1.75 -9.78 12.04
C ASP A 93 -0.48 -9.65 11.19
N SER A 94 -0.32 -10.49 10.16
CA SER A 94 0.79 -10.38 9.20
C SER A 94 0.74 -9.03 8.46
N LEU A 95 -0.44 -8.63 7.95
CA LEU A 95 -0.62 -7.33 7.29
C LEU A 95 -0.27 -6.15 8.20
N ALA A 96 -0.72 -6.20 9.44
CA ALA A 96 -0.49 -5.11 10.35
C ALA A 96 1.00 -4.99 10.74
N GLY A 97 1.72 -6.11 10.88
CA GLY A 97 3.18 -6.12 11.03
C GLY A 97 3.91 -5.56 9.79
N LYS A 98 3.42 -5.86 8.58
CA LYS A 98 3.91 -5.23 7.34
C LYS A 98 3.67 -3.72 7.34
N TYR A 99 2.52 -3.26 7.82
CA TYR A 99 2.21 -1.82 7.90
C TYR A 99 3.10 -1.07 8.88
N GLU A 100 3.43 -1.68 10.02
CA GLU A 100 4.40 -1.13 10.98
C GLU A 100 5.77 -0.92 10.32
N GLN A 101 6.25 -1.89 9.53
CA GLN A 101 7.50 -1.78 8.77
C GLN A 101 7.43 -0.74 7.63
N SER A 102 6.24 -0.48 7.09
CA SER A 102 6.09 0.45 5.95
C SER A 102 6.16 1.93 6.31
N ALA A 103 6.04 2.30 7.59
CA ALA A 103 5.92 3.70 7.99
C ALA A 103 7.18 4.53 7.69
N PRO A 104 8.42 4.06 7.97
CA PRO A 104 9.63 4.79 7.58
C PRO A 104 9.74 4.97 6.07
N ASN A 105 9.42 3.94 5.28
CA ASN A 105 9.44 4.00 3.81
C ASN A 105 8.39 4.98 3.27
N PHE A 106 7.21 5.04 3.89
CA PHE A 106 6.20 6.04 3.55
C PHE A 106 6.71 7.46 3.78
N GLY A 107 7.35 7.72 4.92
CA GLY A 107 7.96 9.02 5.22
C GLY A 107 9.04 9.41 4.22
N ARG A 108 9.93 8.47 3.85
CA ARG A 108 10.95 8.67 2.81
C ARG A 108 10.33 9.04 1.47
N MET A 109 9.34 8.27 1.01
CA MET A 109 8.61 8.55 -0.24
C MET A 109 7.91 9.91 -0.18
N ALA A 110 7.22 10.23 0.92
CA ALA A 110 6.51 11.50 1.10
C ALA A 110 7.45 12.72 1.09
N ALA A 111 8.64 12.60 1.69
CA ALA A 111 9.64 13.66 1.69
C ALA A 111 10.24 13.91 0.29
N ARG A 112 10.37 12.87 -0.54
CA ARG A 112 10.94 12.98 -1.90
C ARG A 112 9.94 13.40 -2.97
N HIS A 113 8.68 13.02 -2.81
CA HIS A 113 7.61 13.24 -3.78
C HIS A 113 6.39 13.92 -3.14
N PRO A 114 6.55 15.04 -2.41
CA PRO A 114 5.46 15.68 -1.69
C PRO A 114 4.29 16.06 -2.60
N GLU A 115 4.57 16.46 -3.84
CA GLU A 115 3.58 16.85 -4.83
C GLU A 115 2.67 15.70 -5.29
N ILE A 116 3.22 14.48 -5.39
CA ILE A 116 2.47 13.28 -5.77
C ILE A 116 1.71 12.75 -4.55
N VAL A 117 2.39 12.64 -3.42
CA VAL A 117 1.86 12.00 -2.21
C VAL A 117 0.77 12.85 -1.54
N ALA A 118 0.77 14.17 -1.72
CA ALA A 118 -0.31 15.04 -1.24
C ALA A 118 -1.70 14.68 -1.77
N ALA A 119 -1.77 14.05 -2.96
CA ALA A 119 -3.03 13.59 -3.53
C ALA A 119 -3.57 12.31 -2.86
N TYR A 120 -2.72 11.58 -2.12
CA TYR A 120 -3.06 10.25 -1.63
C TYR A 120 -3.99 10.32 -0.42
N PRO A 121 -5.09 9.53 -0.39
CA PRO A 121 -5.98 9.46 0.76
C PRO A 121 -5.28 9.06 2.07
N SER A 122 -4.28 8.18 2.00
CA SER A 122 -3.49 7.77 3.17
C SER A 122 -2.67 8.91 3.76
N TYR A 123 -2.11 9.78 2.93
CA TYR A 123 -1.36 10.97 3.37
C TYR A 123 -2.29 11.98 4.06
N LYS A 124 -3.44 12.29 3.43
CA LYS A 124 -4.45 13.19 4.01
C LYS A 124 -4.95 12.66 5.36
N ALA A 125 -5.27 11.37 5.43
CA ALA A 125 -5.70 10.73 6.67
C ALA A 125 -4.61 10.77 7.75
N ALA A 126 -3.35 10.48 7.41
CA ALA A 126 -2.22 10.57 8.34
C ALA A 126 -2.05 11.97 8.93
N ARG A 127 -2.14 13.01 8.09
CA ARG A 127 -2.07 14.42 8.52
C ARG A 127 -3.22 14.80 9.46
N MET A 128 -4.45 14.34 9.18
CA MET A 128 -5.60 14.57 10.07
C MET A 128 -5.43 13.85 11.42
N LEU A 129 -4.95 12.60 11.39
CA LEU A 129 -4.76 11.79 12.60
C LEU A 129 -3.63 12.33 13.49
N LYS A 130 -2.59 12.92 12.90
CA LYS A 130 -1.46 13.51 13.63
C LYS A 130 -1.88 14.61 14.61
N ALA A 131 -2.99 15.29 14.33
CA ALA A 131 -3.52 16.35 15.20
C ALA A 131 -4.22 15.82 16.48
N LEU A 132 -4.42 14.50 16.61
CA LEU A 132 -5.14 13.90 17.74
C LEU A 132 -4.17 13.52 18.88
N PRO A 133 -4.26 14.13 20.07
CA PRO A 133 -3.38 13.79 21.20
C PRO A 133 -3.51 12.32 21.65
N ALA A 134 -4.70 11.74 21.48
CA ALA A 134 -4.99 10.35 21.84
C ALA A 134 -4.58 9.32 20.77
N LEU A 135 -3.86 9.73 19.70
CA LEU A 135 -3.50 8.86 18.58
C LEU A 135 -2.84 7.52 19.01
N PRO A 136 -1.90 7.47 19.97
CA PRO A 136 -1.31 6.20 20.38
C PRO A 136 -2.33 5.20 20.95
N HIS A 137 -3.34 5.69 21.68
CA HIS A 137 -4.41 4.84 22.22
C HIS A 137 -5.39 4.43 21.12
N LEU A 138 -5.77 5.37 20.24
CA LEU A 138 -6.64 5.09 19.10
C LEU A 138 -6.00 4.07 18.15
N ARG A 139 -4.69 4.17 17.90
CA ARG A 139 -3.92 3.22 17.09
C ARG A 139 -4.04 1.80 17.65
N LYS A 140 -3.90 1.60 18.97
CA LYS A 140 -4.10 0.30 19.63
C LYS A 140 -5.53 -0.20 19.47
N LEU A 141 -6.52 0.68 19.60
CA LEU A 141 -7.93 0.33 19.41
C LEU A 141 -8.23 -0.11 17.97
N MET A 142 -7.71 0.60 16.97
CA MET A 142 -7.84 0.24 15.55
C MET A 142 -7.21 -1.13 15.26
N ARG A 143 -6.00 -1.39 15.77
CA ARG A 143 -5.35 -2.71 15.63
C ARG A 143 -6.21 -3.82 16.22
N ARG A 144 -6.74 -3.62 17.44
CA ARG A 144 -7.63 -4.60 18.09
C ARG A 144 -8.91 -4.83 17.30
N ALA A 145 -9.57 -3.77 16.85
CA ALA A 145 -10.80 -3.86 16.06
C ALA A 145 -10.59 -4.59 14.72
N ALA A 146 -9.45 -4.39 14.04
CA ALA A 146 -9.12 -5.16 12.85
C ALA A 146 -9.04 -6.68 13.10
N GLY A 147 -8.56 -7.08 14.28
CA GLY A 147 -8.45 -8.48 14.70
C GLY A 147 -9.76 -9.12 15.20
N MET A 148 -10.78 -8.34 15.55
CA MET A 148 -12.03 -8.86 16.12
C MET A 148 -12.88 -9.62 15.09
N GLU A 149 -12.87 -10.95 15.13
CA GLU A 149 -13.61 -11.79 14.17
C GLU A 149 -15.13 -11.59 14.18
N ARG A 150 -15.69 -11.14 15.31
CA ARG A 150 -17.11 -10.77 15.44
C ARG A 150 -17.52 -9.56 14.58
N LEU A 151 -16.56 -8.72 14.18
CA LEU A 151 -16.85 -7.55 13.34
C LEU A 151 -16.93 -7.97 11.86
N PRO A 152 -17.82 -7.35 11.07
CA PRO A 152 -17.89 -7.60 9.63
C PRO A 152 -16.55 -7.33 8.95
N VAL A 153 -16.23 -8.09 7.90
CA VAL A 153 -14.98 -7.97 7.13
C VAL A 153 -14.71 -6.53 6.68
N GLY A 154 -15.75 -5.81 6.23
CA GLY A 154 -15.64 -4.40 5.83
C GLY A 154 -15.20 -3.47 6.96
N ALA A 155 -15.72 -3.67 8.17
CA ALA A 155 -15.35 -2.89 9.35
C ALA A 155 -13.90 -3.18 9.78
N ARG A 156 -13.50 -4.46 9.76
CA ARG A 156 -12.13 -4.90 10.05
C ARG A 156 -11.13 -4.32 9.04
N ALA A 157 -11.44 -4.40 7.75
CA ALA A 157 -10.65 -3.83 6.67
C ALA A 157 -10.53 -2.30 6.77
N PHE A 158 -11.64 -1.62 7.08
CA PHE A 158 -11.62 -0.18 7.33
C PHE A 158 -10.72 0.19 8.52
N SER A 159 -10.86 -0.55 9.62
CA SER A 159 -10.05 -0.35 10.83
C SER A 159 -8.56 -0.57 10.57
N LEU A 160 -8.22 -1.61 9.80
CA LEU A 160 -6.83 -1.90 9.44
C LEU A 160 -6.23 -0.83 8.51
N ARG A 161 -7.02 -0.30 7.57
CA ARG A 161 -6.62 0.84 6.72
C ARG A 161 -6.42 2.11 7.53
N LEU A 162 -7.28 2.37 8.51
CA LEU A 162 -7.14 3.52 9.41
C LEU A 162 -5.92 3.38 10.32
N TYR A 163 -5.67 2.16 10.82
CA TYR A 163 -4.45 1.81 11.56
C TYR A 163 -3.18 2.08 10.73
N ARG A 164 -3.16 1.68 9.45
CA ARG A 164 -2.07 2.00 8.52
C ARG A 164 -1.84 3.51 8.40
N ALA A 165 -2.89 4.30 8.20
CA ALA A 165 -2.79 5.77 8.15
C ALA A 165 -2.32 6.37 9.49
N ALA A 166 -2.75 5.79 10.62
CA ALA A 166 -2.31 6.21 11.95
C ALA A 166 -0.82 5.95 12.18
N LEU A 167 -0.26 4.88 11.63
CA LEU A 167 1.20 4.62 11.66
C LEU A 167 1.96 5.66 10.83
N TYR A 168 1.41 6.07 9.69
CA TYR A 168 2.01 7.09 8.83
C TYR A 168 2.01 8.49 9.41
N ALA A 169 1.13 8.79 10.36
CA ALA A 169 1.11 10.08 11.05
C ALA A 169 2.43 10.41 11.75
N ASP A 170 3.20 9.41 12.18
CA ASP A 170 4.52 9.62 12.80
C ASP A 170 5.59 10.01 11.76
N ALA A 171 5.34 9.71 10.47
CA ALA A 171 6.29 9.85 9.38
C ALA A 171 6.07 11.08 8.48
N VAL A 172 4.96 11.82 8.66
CA VAL A 172 4.57 13.00 7.83
C VAL A 172 4.14 14.22 8.62
#